data_AF-A0A840DDF4-F1
#
_entry.id   AF-A0A840DDF4-F1
#
_cell.length_a   1.000
_cell.length_b   1.000
_cell.length_c   1.000
_cell.angle_alpha   90.00
_cell.angle_beta   90.00
_cell.angle_gamma   90.00
#
_symmetry.space_group_name_H-M   'P 1'
#
loop_
_entity.id
_entity.type
_entity.pdbx_description
1 polymer ?
#
loop_
_entity_poly.entity_id
_entity_poly.type
_entity_poly.pdbx_seq_one_letter_code
_entity_poly.pdbx_strand_id
1 'polypeptide(L)' 'MQIIVFSLNKYNGKELDRKDGLDWYDYGARMYDAVLGRWHVVDPLPEMYYGVSPYAHCLNNPVRYVDPKGKDI' A
#
# COMPACT_ATOMS: atom_id res chain seq x y z
N MET A 1 23.42 5.70 -19.96
CA MET A 1 22.93 6.88 -19.22
C MET A 1 21.80 6.40 -18.33
N GLN A 2 22.10 6.09 -17.06
CA GLN A 2 21.09 5.67 -16.10
C GLN A 2 20.24 6.90 -15.80
N ILE A 3 19.01 6.95 -16.33
CA ILE A 3 18.08 8.02 -16.00
C ILE A 3 17.86 7.92 -14.50
N ILE A 4 18.17 9.00 -13.80
CA ILE A 4 17.91 9.18 -12.37
C ILE A 4 16.41 8.96 -12.18
N VAL A 5 16.04 7.80 -11.64
CA VAL A 5 14.68 7.54 -11.16
C VAL A 5 14.56 8.37 -9.89
N PHE A 6 14.08 9.61 -10.01
CA PHE A 6 13.56 10.34 -8.86
C PHE A 6 12.35 9.54 -8.38
N SER A 7 12.56 8.72 -7.36
CA SER A 7 11.48 8.05 -6.65
C SER A 7 10.58 9.13 -6.05
N LEU A 8 9.42 9.34 -6.67
CA LEU A 8 8.42 10.30 -6.19
C LEU A 8 7.65 9.66 -5.06
N ASN A 9 8.02 10.01 -3.82
CA ASN A 9 7.19 9.76 -2.66
C ASN A 9 5.91 10.60 -2.77
N LYS A 10 4.73 9.95 -2.85
CA LYS A 10 3.44 10.65 -2.92
C LYS A 10 2.55 10.27 -1.74
N TYR A 11 1.65 9.31 -1.95
CA TYR A 11 0.65 8.95 -0.95
C TYR A 11 1.31 8.33 0.29
N ASN A 12 0.99 8.86 1.47
CA ASN A 12 1.62 8.53 2.76
C ASN A 12 3.17 8.51 2.73
N GLY A 13 3.79 9.32 1.86
CA GLY A 13 5.23 9.35 1.68
C GLY A 13 5.83 8.06 1.12
N LYS A 14 5.02 7.23 0.44
CA LYS A 14 5.45 5.98 -0.19
C LYS A 14 5.85 6.18 -1.64
N GLU A 15 6.84 5.39 -2.04
CA GLU A 15 7.36 5.37 -3.40
C GLU A 15 6.26 4.88 -4.35
N LEU A 16 6.03 5.63 -5.41
CA LEU A 16 5.12 5.22 -6.48
C LEU A 16 5.92 4.43 -7.52
N ASP A 17 5.62 3.14 -7.64
CA ASP A 17 6.02 2.32 -8.77
C ASP A 17 4.98 2.44 -9.89
N ARG A 18 5.47 2.63 -11.12
CA ARG A 18 4.66 2.73 -12.32
C ARG A 18 5.10 1.70 -13.33
N LYS A 19 4.27 0.70 -13.53
CA LYS A 19 4.56 -0.39 -14.46
C LYS A 19 3.30 -0.81 -15.21
N ASP A 20 3.42 -0.97 -16.52
CA ASP A 20 2.35 -1.50 -17.39
C ASP A 20 1.00 -0.74 -17.26
N GLY A 21 1.04 0.55 -16.93
CA GLY A 21 -0.14 1.39 -16.73
C GLY A 21 -0.79 1.30 -15.33
N LEU A 22 -0.16 0.58 -14.40
CA LEU A 22 -0.57 0.48 -13.00
C LEU A 22 0.31 1.38 -12.13
N ASP A 23 -0.35 2.06 -11.19
CA ASP A 23 0.24 2.98 -10.22
C ASP A 23 0.14 2.35 -8.82
N TRP A 24 1.24 1.78 -8.31
CA TRP A 24 1.29 1.08 -7.03
C TRP A 24 2.22 1.75 -6.04
N TYR A 25 1.82 1.81 -4.77
CA TYR A 25 2.64 2.35 -3.70
C TYR A 25 3.34 1.24 -2.93
N ASP A 26 4.66 1.35 -2.78
CA ASP A 26 5.44 0.39 -2.01
C ASP A 26 5.39 0.73 -0.51
N TYR A 27 4.74 -0.14 0.26
CA TYR A 27 4.68 -0.05 1.72
C TYR A 27 5.68 -1.00 2.41
N GLY A 28 6.47 -1.76 1.65
CA GLY A 28 7.46 -2.71 2.11
C GLY A 28 6.93 -4.14 2.16
N ALA A 29 5.90 -4.40 2.97
CA ALA A 29 5.31 -5.74 3.03
C ALA A 29 4.25 -6.00 1.94
N ARG A 30 3.65 -4.94 1.40
CA ARG A 30 2.58 -5.02 0.39
C ARG A 30 2.65 -3.84 -0.58
N MET A 31 2.16 -4.07 -1.80
CA MET A 31 1.90 -3.04 -2.80
C MET A 31 0.45 -2.56 -2.70
N TYR A 32 0.27 -1.25 -2.55
CA TYR A 32 -1.04 -0.62 -2.42
C TYR A 32 -1.51 -0.03 -3.75
N ASP A 33 -2.72 -0.38 -4.14
CA ASP A 33 -3.41 0.22 -5.28
C ASP A 33 -4.34 1.34 -4.79
N ALA A 34 -3.99 2.58 -5.12
CA ALA A 34 -4.80 3.74 -4.74
C ALA A 34 -6.07 3.89 -5.59
N VAL A 35 -6.14 3.29 -6.78
CA VAL A 35 -7.34 3.30 -7.63
C VAL A 35 -8.38 2.35 -7.06
N LEU A 36 -7.98 1.16 -6.63
CA LEU A 36 -8.87 0.19 -5.97
C LEU A 36 -9.09 0.49 -4.48
N GLY A 37 -8.14 1.17 -3.84
CA GLY A 37 -8.14 1.39 -2.39
C GLY A 37 -7.88 0.10 -1.59
N ARG A 38 -7.08 -0.81 -2.14
CA ARG A 38 -6.87 -2.18 -1.60
C ARG A 38 -5.43 -2.64 -1.77
N TRP A 39 -5.07 -3.68 -1.01
CA TRP A 39 -3.83 -4.43 -1.21
C TRP A 39 -4.01 -5.49 -2.29
N HIS A 40 -2.96 -5.79 -3.05
CA HIS A 40 -2.96 -6.88 -4.04
C HIS A 40 -2.68 -8.27 -3.44
N VAL A 41 -2.24 -8.32 -2.18
CA VAL A 41 -1.89 -9.55 -1.48
C VAL A 41 -2.54 -9.58 -0.11
N VAL A 42 -2.70 -10.79 0.44
CA VAL A 42 -3.24 -11.03 1.79
C VAL A 42 -2.32 -10.37 2.82
N ASP A 43 -2.90 -9.74 3.85
CA ASP A 43 -2.15 -9.26 5.02
C ASP A 43 -1.28 -10.37 5.62
N PRO A 44 0.00 -10.12 5.94
CA PRO A 44 0.83 -11.09 6.66
C PRO A 44 0.35 -11.40 8.09
N LEU A 45 -0.47 -10.54 8.70
CA LEU A 45 -1.01 -10.66 10.05
C LEU A 45 -2.55 -10.61 10.06
N PRO A 46 -3.24 -11.44 9.26
CA PRO A 46 -4.70 -11.33 9.10
C PRO A 46 -5.45 -11.71 10.39
N GLU A 47 -4.84 -12.57 11.21
CA GLU A 47 -5.37 -13.05 12.49
C GLU A 47 -5.43 -11.94 13.56
N MET A 48 -4.72 -10.82 13.38
CA MET A 48 -4.81 -9.69 14.32
C MET A 48 -6.07 -8.85 14.09
N TYR A 49 -6.72 -8.98 12.94
CA TYR A 49 -7.82 -8.14 12.50
C TYR A 49 -9.04 -8.96 12.06
N TYR A 50 -9.55 -9.81 12.95
CA TYR A 50 -10.75 -10.58 12.69
C TYR A 50 -11.94 -9.68 12.30
N GLY A 51 -12.68 -10.09 11.26
CA GLY A 51 -13.81 -9.33 10.74
C GLY A 51 -13.45 -8.25 9.71
N VAL A 52 -12.15 -8.07 9.42
CA VAL A 52 -11.68 -7.18 8.35
C VAL A 52 -11.13 -8.04 7.20
N SER A 53 -11.42 -7.65 5.96
CA SER A 53 -10.84 -8.32 4.80
C SER A 53 -9.31 -8.21 4.84
N PRO A 54 -8.55 -9.29 4.57
CA PRO A 54 -7.09 -9.22 4.56
C PRO A 54 -6.52 -8.35 3.44
N TYR A 55 -7.37 -7.88 2.52
CA TYR A 55 -7.02 -6.93 1.46
C TYR A 55 -7.41 -5.49 1.77
N ALA A 56 -8.02 -5.23 2.94
CA ALA A 56 -8.46 -3.90 3.33
C ALA A 56 -7.26 -2.99 3.64
N HIS A 57 -7.29 -1.77 3.11
CA HIS A 57 -6.32 -0.73 3.44
C HIS A 57 -6.81 0.09 4.63
N CYS A 58 -5.95 0.29 5.64
CA CYS A 58 -6.22 1.14 6.82
C CYS A 58 -7.57 0.88 7.52
N LEU A 59 -7.98 -0.40 7.66
CA LEU A 59 -9.29 -0.81 8.22
C LEU A 59 -10.49 -0.11 7.54
N ASN A 60 -10.37 0.20 6.24
CA ASN A 60 -11.31 1.01 5.46
C ASN A 60 -11.51 2.45 5.96
N ASN A 61 -10.59 2.98 6.77
CA ASN A 61 -10.58 4.37 7.21
C ASN A 61 -9.19 5.02 7.03
N PRO A 62 -8.76 5.24 5.77
CA PRO A 62 -7.45 5.80 5.44
C PRO A 62 -7.30 7.30 5.78
N VAL A 63 -8.37 7.97 6.20
CA VAL A 63 -8.31 9.34 6.73
C VAL A 63 -7.81 9.34 8.18
N ARG A 64 -8.16 8.30 8.95
CA ARG A 64 -7.80 8.17 10.36
C ARG A 64 -6.54 7.35 10.58
N TYR A 65 -6.33 6.30 9.78
CA TYR A 65 -5.25 5.33 9.99
C TYR A 65 -4.25 5.34 8.83
N VAL A 66 -3.00 5.02 9.16
CA VAL A 66 -1.89 4.87 8.21
C VAL A 66 -1.19 3.57 8.56
N ASP A 67 -1.14 2.61 7.63
CA ASP A 67 -0.30 1.41 7.74
C ASP A 67 1.14 1.78 7.32
N PRO A 68 2.13 1.90 8.20
CA PRO A 68 3.45 2.41 7.81
C PRO A 68 4.31 1.36 7.09
N LYS A 69 4.00 0.07 7.26
CA LYS A 69 4.83 -1.05 6.78
C LYS A 69 4.08 -2.03 5.88
N GLY A 70 2.81 -1.76 5.59
CA GLY A 70 1.94 -2.65 4.82
C GLY A 70 1.62 -3.93 5.57
N LYS A 71 1.52 -3.94 6.90
CA LYS A 71 1.17 -5.15 7.69
C LYS A 71 0.67 -4.88 9.10
N ASP A 72 0.64 -3.62 9.53
CA ASP A 72 0.31 -3.24 10.91
C ASP A 72 -0.37 -1.88 10.87
N ILE A 73 -1.66 -1.87 11.18
CA ILE A 73 -2.57 -0.72 11.18
C ILE A 73 -2.88 -0.31 12.61
#